data_AF-A0A143X942-F1
#
_entry.id   AF-A0A143X942-F1
#
_cell.length_a   1.000
_cell.length_b   1.000
_cell.length_c   1.000
_cell.angle_alpha   90.00
_cell.angle_beta   90.00
_cell.angle_gamma   90.00
#
_symmetry.space_group_name_H-M   'P 1'
#
loop_
_entity.id
_entity.type
_entity.pdbx_description
1 polymer ?
#
loop_
_entity_poly.entity_id
_entity_poly.type
_entity_poly.pdbx_seq_one_letter_code
_entity_poly.pdbx_strand_id
1 'polypeptide(L)' 'MLVSWLNMKLRDQYDSLDRLCDDLDLDREAILATVASNDYYYDKTNNQMKQK' A
#
# COMPACT_ATOMS: atom_id res chain seq x y z
N MET A 1 1.96 11.89 1.46
CA MET A 1 0.51 11.73 1.76
C MET A 1 -0.08 10.42 1.23
N LEU A 2 0.35 9.91 0.07
CA LEU A 2 -0.13 8.62 -0.48
C LEU A 2 0.12 7.43 0.47
N VAL A 3 1.33 7.33 1.01
CA VAL A 3 1.77 6.25 1.91
C VAL A 3 0.96 6.21 3.22
N SER A 4 0.71 7.38 3.83
CA SER A 4 -0.08 7.49 5.07
C SER A 4 -1.53 7.06 4.86
N TRP A 5 -2.11 7.42 3.71
CA TRP A 5 -3.46 7.01 3.35
C TRP A 5 -3.55 5.50 3.11
N LEU A 6 -2.60 4.94 2.36
CA LEU A 6 -2.48 3.48 2.17
C LEU A 6 -2.35 2.76 3.51
N ASN A 7 -1.48 3.21 4.41
CA ASN A 7 -1.31 2.60 5.73
C ASN A 7 -2.57 2.69 6.59
N MET A 8 -3.29 3.81 6.53
CA MET A 8 -4.56 3.95 7.25
C MET A 8 -5.60 2.96 6.73
N LYS A 9 -5.69 2.77 5.40
CA LYS A 9 -6.60 1.81 4.79
C LYS A 9 -6.21 0.36 5.08
N LEU A 10 -4.93 0.01 4.97
CA LEU A 10 -4.42 -1.33 5.25
C LEU A 10 -4.54 -1.71 6.73
N ARG A 11 -4.46 -0.74 7.65
CA ARG A 11 -4.64 -1.00 9.07
C ARG A 11 -6.09 -1.23 9.47
N ASP A 12 -7.02 -0.47 8.89
CA ASP A 12 -8.39 -0.34 9.40
C ASP A 12 -9.44 -1.04 8.52
N GLN A 13 -9.18 -1.16 7.22
CA GLN A 13 -10.20 -1.56 6.23
C GLN A 13 -9.81 -2.80 5.41
N TYR A 14 -8.52 -3.09 5.19
CA TYR A 14 -8.10 -4.18 4.29
C TYR A 14 -6.95 -5.01 4.85
N ASP A 15 -7.13 -6.34 4.90
CA ASP A 15 -6.10 -7.27 5.38
C ASP A 15 -4.84 -7.35 4.51
N SER A 16 -4.87 -6.80 3.29
CA SER A 16 -3.74 -6.81 2.35
C SER A 16 -3.89 -5.73 1.30
N LEU A 17 -2.76 -5.32 0.71
CA LEU A 17 -2.73 -4.40 -0.43
C LEU A 17 -3.53 -4.93 -1.62
N ASP A 18 -3.48 -6.25 -1.86
CA ASP A 18 -4.28 -6.88 -2.91
C ASP A 18 -5.79 -6.65 -2.72
N ARG A 19 -6.32 -6.80 -1.49
CA ARG A 19 -7.76 -6.54 -1.22
C ARG A 19 -8.14 -5.08 -1.41
N LEU A 20 -7.27 -4.16 -1.00
CA LEU A 20 -7.47 -2.73 -1.24
C LEU A 20 -7.47 -2.43 -2.74
N CYS A 21 -6.56 -3.06 -3.49
CA CYS A 21 -6.46 -2.87 -4.93
C CYS A 21 -7.69 -3.43 -5.65
N ASP A 22 -8.15 -4.62 -5.27
CA ASP A 22 -9.35 -5.26 -5.84
C ASP A 22 -10.63 -4.45 -5.59
N ASP A 23 -10.83 -3.99 -4.35
CA ASP A 23 -12.04 -3.24 -3.96
C ASP A 23 -12.12 -1.83 -4.58
N LEU A 24 -10.96 -1.20 -4.78
CA LEU A 24 -10.86 0.15 -5.33
C LEU A 24 -10.53 0.17 -6.83
N ASP A 25 -10.44 -1.00 -7.48
CA ASP A 25 -10.00 -1.16 -8.88
C ASP A 25 -8.67 -0.42 -9.15
N LEU A 26 -7.70 -0.58 -8.23
CA LEU A 26 -6.39 0.03 -8.32
C LEU A 26 -5.34 -0.96 -8.81
N ASP A 27 -4.40 -0.45 -9.61
CA ASP A 27 -3.27 -1.26 -10.06
C ASP A 27 -2.19 -1.33 -8.96
N ARG A 28 -2.00 -2.53 -8.41
CA ARG A 28 -1.02 -2.78 -7.34
C ARG A 28 0.40 -2.43 -7.78
N GLU A 29 0.78 -2.73 -9.02
CA GLU A 29 2.13 -2.46 -9.51
C GLU A 29 2.37 -0.95 -9.65
N ALA A 30 1.39 -0.20 -10.13
CA ALA A 30 1.45 1.26 -10.20
C ALA A 30 1.62 1.91 -8.82
N ILE A 31 0.90 1.41 -7.79
CA ILE A 31 1.08 1.86 -6.41
C ILE A 31 2.49 1.56 -5.95
N LEU A 32 2.95 0.32 -6.12
CA LEU A 32 4.28 -0.11 -5.69
C LEU A 32 5.39 0.70 -6.38
N ALA A 33 5.25 1.00 -7.68
CA ALA A 33 6.17 1.84 -8.42
C ALA A 33 6.20 3.28 -7.88
N THR A 34 5.02 3.85 -7.60
CA THR A 34 4.89 5.21 -7.06
C THR A 34 5.55 5.33 -5.69
N VAL A 35 5.31 4.37 -4.79
CA VAL A 35 5.90 4.37 -3.45
C VAL A 35 7.40 4.04 -3.53
N ALA A 36 7.83 3.16 -4.43
CA ALA A 36 9.25 2.85 -4.65
C ALA A 36 10.05 4.06 -5.14
N SER A 37 9.48 4.91 -6.00
CA SER A 37 10.11 6.19 -6.39
C SER A 37 10.31 7.15 -5.22
N ASN A 38 9.56 6.97 -4.13
CA ASN A 38 9.68 7.75 -2.89
C ASN A 38 10.45 7.01 -1.80
N ASP A 39 11.16 5.92 -2.14
CA ASP A 39 11.93 5.08 -1.20
C ASP A 39 11.06 4.32 -0.19
N TYR A 40 9.84 3.96 -0.58
CA TYR A 40 8.92 3.13 0.21
C TYR A 40 8.69 1.76 -0.44
N TYR A 41 8.43 0.76 0.39
CA TYR A 41 8.08 -0.59 -0.01
C TYR A 41 6.90 -1.12 0.80
N TYR A 42 6.14 -2.05 0.23
CA TYR A 42 5.07 -2.73 0.94
C TYR A 42 5.61 -3.89 1.78
N ASP A 43 5.49 -3.78 3.09
CA ASP A 43 5.78 -4.81 4.08
C ASP A 43 4.53 -5.69 4.29
N LYS A 44 4.52 -6.85 3.64
CA LYS A 44 3.44 -7.83 3.75
C LYS A 44 3.26 -8.35 5.19
N THR A 45 4.35 -8.46 5.95
CA THR A 45 4.34 -9.01 7.32
C THR A 45 3.51 -8.16 8.28
N ASN A 46 3.62 -6.83 8.18
CA ASN A 46 2.90 -5.88 9.02
C ASN A 46 1.75 -5.21 8.26
N ASN A 47 1.47 -5.64 7.03
CA ASN A 47 0.49 -5.05 6.12
C ASN A 47 0.58 -3.51 6.06
N GLN A 48 1.78 -2.97 5.83
CA GLN A 48 2.00 -1.52 5.79
C GLN A 48 3.09 -1.15 4.79
N MET A 49 3.03 0.06 4.28
CA MET A 49 4.10 0.68 3.51
C MET A 49 5.17 1.22 4.47
N LYS A 50 6.40 0.73 4.33
CA LYS A 50 7.57 1.15 5.10
C LYS A 50 8.55 1.89 4.20
N GLN A 51 9.26 2.84 4.77
CA GLN A 51 10.40 3.45 4.09
C GLN A 51 11.58 2.47 4.12
N LYS A 52 12.38 2.48 3.05
CA LYS A 52 13.58 1.67 2.92
C LYS A 52 14.69 2.13 3.88
#